data_AF-A0A420FBA4-F1
#
_entry.id   AF-A0A420FBA4-F1
#
_cell.length_a   1.000
_cell.length_b   1.000
_cell.length_c   1.000
_cell.angle_alpha   90.00
_cell.angle_beta   90.00
_cell.angle_gamma   90.00
#
_symmetry.space_group_name_H-M   'P 1'
#
loop_
_entity.id
_entity.type
_entity.pdbx_description
1 polymer ?
#
loop_
_entity_poly.entity_id
_entity_poly.type
_entity_poly.pdbx_seq_one_letter_code
_entity_poly.pdbx_strand_id
1 'polypeptide(L)'
;MKIFLLNCTAILGIVSFAQIVYAQQTNVFPTTGNVGIGVTNPSSLLHVNGEVRSKKNWITDDGQRAAEITPQGIYSGVGNWSPTSRSIHYELAGGWDLSQIQIRAGGSDLKNTIRLQTDWNGSGVDGTGGVYFGLKSTDTHVMLSNGNVGIGTLKPTERLSVNGKIRAHEIKVETTNWPDYVFTDGYQLPTLKETAEFIEKNKHLPGVPKAAEVEENGISLGEMNKILMQKVEELTLHLIEKDKKIENQDKRLEKLEEIVEKLANRK
;
A
#
# COMPACT_ATOMS: atom_id res chain seq x y z
N MET A 1 -46.27 57.37 -90.92
CA MET A 1 -47.69 57.62 -90.66
C MET A 1 -47.94 57.44 -89.16
N LYS A 2 -48.37 58.52 -88.47
CA LYS A 2 -48.85 58.60 -87.06
C LYS A 2 -47.85 58.19 -85.96
N ILE A 3 -47.48 58.97 -84.93
CA ILE A 3 -48.08 60.01 -84.05
C ILE A 3 -47.93 59.49 -82.59
N PHE A 4 -47.22 60.28 -81.76
CA PHE A 4 -47.39 60.50 -80.30
C PHE A 4 -47.08 59.30 -79.36
N LEU A 5 -46.43 59.43 -78.20
CA LEU A 5 -46.15 60.58 -77.31
C LEU A 5 -45.01 60.25 -76.31
N LEU A 6 -44.12 61.21 -76.10
CA LEU A 6 -43.46 61.60 -74.83
C LEU A 6 -44.38 61.37 -73.61
N ASN A 7 -44.00 61.14 -72.35
CA ASN A 7 -42.83 61.32 -71.49
C ASN A 7 -43.19 60.49 -70.22
N CYS A 8 -42.29 60.02 -69.37
CA CYS A 8 -41.68 60.84 -68.31
C CYS A 8 -40.75 59.96 -67.47
N THR A 9 -39.53 60.45 -67.21
CA THR A 9 -38.67 60.14 -66.05
C THR A 9 -38.37 58.66 -65.78
N ALA A 10 -37.28 58.08 -66.30
CA ALA A 10 -35.93 58.19 -65.73
C ALA A 10 -35.89 58.12 -64.19
N ILE A 11 -35.80 56.90 -63.64
CA ILE A 11 -34.96 56.63 -62.45
C ILE A 11 -34.15 55.37 -62.75
N LEU A 12 -32.84 55.56 -62.73
CA LEU A 12 -31.79 54.57 -62.89
C LEU A 12 -31.93 53.41 -61.89
N GLY A 13 -31.52 52.21 -62.29
CA GLY A 13 -31.39 51.09 -61.36
C GLY A 13 -30.78 49.84 -61.97
N ILE A 14 -29.58 49.98 -62.53
CA ILE A 14 -28.54 48.98 -62.87
C ILE A 14 -28.86 47.50 -62.59
N VAL A 15 -28.78 46.71 -63.67
CA VAL A 15 -28.64 45.25 -63.69
C VAL A 15 -27.34 44.84 -62.99
N SER A 16 -27.39 43.87 -62.07
CA SER A 16 -26.20 43.12 -61.66
C SER A 16 -26.50 41.63 -61.55
N PHE A 17 -25.97 40.89 -62.52
CA PHE A 17 -25.90 39.44 -62.59
C PHE A 17 -24.43 39.07 -62.36
N ALA A 18 -24.06 38.47 -61.22
CA ALA A 18 -22.85 37.64 -61.13
C ALA A 18 -22.69 36.90 -59.80
N GLN A 19 -22.57 35.58 -59.97
CA GLN A 19 -21.74 34.64 -59.23
C GLN A 19 -22.21 34.20 -57.84
N ILE A 20 -22.74 32.97 -57.84
CA ILE A 20 -22.80 32.07 -56.69
C ILE A 20 -21.36 31.87 -56.20
N VAL A 21 -20.98 32.63 -55.19
CA VAL A 21 -19.78 32.35 -54.41
C VAL A 21 -20.12 31.15 -53.54
N TYR A 22 -19.44 30.02 -53.78
CA TYR A 22 -19.32 28.97 -52.77
C TYR A 22 -18.54 29.57 -51.60
N ALA A 23 -19.23 30.30 -50.72
CA ALA A 23 -18.67 30.70 -49.46
C ALA A 23 -18.41 29.41 -48.70
N GLN A 24 -17.14 29.01 -48.61
CA GLN A 24 -16.72 28.08 -47.59
C GLN A 24 -17.25 28.65 -46.27
N GLN A 25 -18.07 27.87 -45.58
CA GLN A 25 -18.87 28.34 -44.46
C GLN A 25 -17.97 28.94 -43.36
N THR A 26 -17.86 30.27 -43.31
CA THR A 26 -17.28 31.02 -42.20
C THR A 26 -18.44 31.54 -41.37
N ASN A 27 -18.83 30.77 -40.35
CA ASN A 27 -19.96 31.08 -39.50
C ASN A 27 -19.78 32.46 -38.84
N VAL A 28 -20.76 33.35 -39.03
CA VAL A 28 -20.85 34.64 -38.31
C VAL A 28 -22.02 34.50 -37.35
N PHE A 29 -21.71 34.49 -36.06
CA PHE A 29 -22.67 34.34 -34.97
C PHE A 29 -23.40 35.68 -34.68
N PRO A 30 -24.51 35.66 -33.92
CA PRO A 30 -25.21 36.89 -33.53
C PRO A 30 -24.25 37.89 -32.86
N THR A 31 -24.42 39.19 -33.13
CA THR A 31 -23.55 40.24 -32.58
C THR A 31 -23.61 40.35 -31.06
N THR A 32 -24.66 39.81 -30.45
CA THR A 32 -24.87 39.70 -29.02
C THR A 32 -25.73 38.47 -28.70
N GLY A 33 -25.61 37.93 -27.49
CA GLY A 33 -26.43 36.82 -27.01
C GLY A 33 -25.77 35.46 -27.15
N ASN A 34 -26.53 34.41 -26.84
CA ASN A 34 -26.04 33.04 -26.77
C ASN A 34 -26.02 32.37 -28.15
N VAL A 35 -25.00 31.56 -28.41
CA VAL A 35 -24.88 30.75 -29.62
C VAL A 35 -25.42 29.36 -29.37
N GLY A 36 -26.49 29.00 -30.09
CA GLY A 36 -27.06 27.66 -30.11
C GLY A 36 -26.62 26.91 -31.37
N ILE A 37 -26.14 25.68 -31.23
CA ILE A 37 -25.92 24.74 -32.35
C ILE A 37 -26.80 23.52 -32.10
N GLY A 38 -27.83 23.32 -32.93
CA GLY A 38 -28.83 22.25 -32.74
C GLY A 38 -29.85 22.51 -31.62
N VAL A 39 -29.87 23.72 -31.06
CA VAL A 39 -30.82 24.16 -30.02
C VAL A 39 -31.29 25.58 -30.33
N THR A 40 -32.61 25.80 -30.23
CA THR A 40 -33.24 27.06 -30.64
C THR A 40 -33.31 28.09 -29.52
N ASN A 41 -33.28 27.64 -28.25
CA ASN A 41 -33.21 28.51 -27.06
C ASN A 41 -31.96 28.18 -26.24
N PRO A 42 -30.78 28.66 -26.66
CA PRO A 42 -29.54 28.39 -25.94
C PRO A 42 -29.52 29.06 -24.56
N SER A 43 -29.39 28.27 -23.51
CA SER A 43 -29.31 28.69 -22.10
C SER A 43 -27.94 29.18 -21.65
N SER A 44 -26.91 29.10 -22.51
CA SER A 44 -25.53 29.50 -22.21
C SER A 44 -24.85 30.07 -23.45
N LEU A 45 -23.73 30.79 -23.26
CA LEU A 45 -23.03 31.51 -24.34
C LEU A 45 -22.71 30.63 -25.55
N LEU A 46 -22.37 29.35 -25.31
CA LEU A 46 -22.29 28.32 -26.34
C LEU A 46 -23.04 27.08 -25.85
N HIS A 47 -24.23 26.84 -26.41
CA HIS A 47 -25.02 25.64 -26.15
C HIS A 47 -25.08 24.80 -27.42
N VAL A 48 -24.40 23.66 -27.42
CA VAL A 48 -24.47 22.67 -28.50
C VAL A 48 -25.31 21.50 -28.04
N ASN A 49 -26.46 21.31 -28.68
CA ASN A 49 -27.30 20.13 -28.47
C ASN A 49 -26.90 19.06 -29.48
N GLY A 50 -25.79 18.40 -29.19
CA GLY A 50 -25.13 17.42 -30.04
C GLY A 50 -23.66 17.23 -29.67
N GLU A 51 -22.97 16.36 -30.41
CA GLU A 51 -21.52 16.15 -30.23
C GLU A 51 -20.71 17.39 -30.64
N VAL A 52 -19.79 17.81 -29.77
CA VAL A 52 -18.84 18.89 -30.07
C VAL A 52 -17.48 18.28 -30.42
N ARG A 53 -17.06 18.41 -31.68
CA ARG A 53 -15.73 18.00 -32.14
C ARG A 53 -14.81 19.20 -32.23
N SER A 54 -13.79 19.24 -31.38
CA SER A 54 -12.79 20.31 -31.37
C SER A 54 -11.39 19.72 -31.19
N LYS A 55 -10.41 20.34 -31.85
CA LYS A 55 -9.03 19.85 -31.88
C LYS A 55 -8.24 20.24 -30.62
N LYS A 56 -8.56 21.34 -29.93
CA LYS A 56 -7.90 21.82 -28.71
C LYS A 56 -8.87 22.72 -27.91
N ASN A 57 -9.28 22.31 -26.72
CA ASN A 57 -10.13 23.12 -25.85
C ASN A 57 -9.39 23.46 -24.56
N TRP A 58 -9.11 24.74 -24.35
CA TRP A 58 -8.73 25.24 -23.04
C TRP A 58 -9.99 25.66 -22.31
N ILE A 59 -10.33 24.96 -21.23
CA ILE A 59 -11.31 25.46 -20.27
C ILE A 59 -10.48 26.32 -19.32
N THR A 60 -10.61 27.64 -19.41
CA THR A 60 -9.90 28.60 -18.57
C THR A 60 -10.90 29.33 -17.68
N ASP A 61 -10.48 29.68 -16.47
CA ASP A 61 -11.13 30.71 -15.66
C ASP A 61 -10.08 31.82 -15.44
N ASP A 62 -10.42 33.06 -15.78
CA ASP A 62 -9.60 34.28 -15.68
C ASP A 62 -8.08 34.10 -15.99
N GLY A 63 -7.77 33.52 -17.16
CA GLY A 63 -6.38 33.41 -17.65
C GLY A 63 -5.53 32.27 -17.08
N GLN A 64 -6.11 31.37 -16.26
CA GLN A 64 -5.47 30.12 -15.82
C GLN A 64 -6.17 28.90 -16.43
N ARG A 65 -5.40 27.91 -16.90
CA ARG A 65 -5.92 26.66 -17.52
C ARG A 65 -6.62 25.81 -16.45
N ALA A 66 -7.94 25.70 -16.47
CA ALA A 66 -8.75 24.96 -15.50
C ALA A 66 -8.98 23.49 -15.87
N ALA A 67 -9.16 23.18 -17.16
CA ALA A 67 -9.12 21.82 -17.65
C ALA A 67 -8.82 21.75 -19.16
N GLU A 68 -8.08 20.74 -19.60
CA GLU A 68 -7.86 20.42 -21.02
C GLU A 68 -8.52 19.08 -21.33
N ILE A 69 -9.53 19.12 -22.21
CA ILE A 69 -10.09 17.91 -22.83
C ILE A 69 -9.41 17.78 -24.18
N THR A 70 -8.37 16.96 -24.23
CA THR A 70 -7.68 16.62 -25.46
C THR A 70 -8.25 15.32 -26.02
N PRO A 71 -7.92 14.94 -27.27
CA PRO A 71 -8.15 13.57 -27.73
C PRO A 71 -7.49 12.49 -26.83
N GLN A 72 -6.64 12.86 -25.85
CA GLN A 72 -5.85 11.98 -24.97
C GLN A 72 -6.39 11.88 -23.51
N GLY A 73 -7.44 12.61 -23.09
CA GLY A 73 -8.02 12.50 -21.73
C GLY A 73 -8.53 13.82 -21.12
N ILE A 74 -9.08 13.75 -19.89
CA ILE A 74 -9.55 14.92 -19.10
C ILE A 74 -8.43 15.34 -18.15
N TYR A 75 -7.71 16.39 -18.52
CA TYR A 75 -6.74 17.04 -17.64
C TYR A 75 -7.43 18.16 -16.88
N SER A 76 -8.02 17.87 -15.72
CA SER A 76 -8.61 18.91 -14.86
C SER A 76 -7.62 19.31 -13.78
N GLY A 77 -7.27 20.60 -13.72
CA GLY A 77 -6.34 21.15 -12.74
C GLY A 77 -5.93 22.58 -13.09
N VAL A 78 -6.32 23.54 -12.25
CA VAL A 78 -5.98 24.96 -12.43
C VAL A 78 -4.54 25.24 -12.00
N GLY A 79 -3.70 25.69 -12.95
CA GLY A 79 -2.45 26.40 -12.66
C GLY A 79 -1.15 25.75 -13.15
N ASN A 80 -0.16 26.62 -13.41
CA ASN A 80 1.27 26.28 -13.44
C ASN A 80 1.58 25.45 -12.19
N TRP A 81 2.28 24.31 -12.34
CA TRP A 81 2.48 23.33 -11.27
C TRP A 81 2.96 24.01 -9.98
N SER A 82 2.03 24.21 -9.04
CA SER A 82 2.30 24.72 -7.69
C SER A 82 2.34 23.53 -6.75
N PRO A 83 3.29 23.47 -5.81
CA PRO A 83 3.64 22.22 -5.18
C PRO A 83 2.57 21.73 -4.18
N THR A 84 1.47 22.46 -3.95
CA THR A 84 0.39 22.16 -2.99
C THR A 84 -0.83 21.37 -3.51
N SER A 85 -0.70 20.63 -4.62
CA SER A 85 -1.82 20.15 -5.43
C SER A 85 -2.65 18.99 -4.84
N ARG A 86 -3.98 19.11 -4.91
CA ARG A 86 -4.94 17.99 -4.90
C ARG A 86 -5.28 17.63 -6.35
N SER A 87 -4.93 16.45 -6.83
CA SER A 87 -5.10 16.08 -8.25
C SER A 87 -5.39 14.59 -8.45
N ILE A 88 -6.29 14.26 -9.38
CA ILE A 88 -6.37 12.94 -10.00
C ILE A 88 -5.47 13.00 -11.25
N HIS A 89 -4.30 12.40 -11.13
CA HIS A 89 -3.33 12.33 -12.21
C HIS A 89 -3.44 10.95 -12.86
N TYR A 90 -3.79 10.93 -14.14
CA TYR A 90 -3.81 9.72 -14.95
C TYR A 90 -2.71 9.83 -16.00
N GLU A 91 -1.74 8.92 -15.93
CA GLU A 91 -0.63 8.84 -16.86
C GLU A 91 -0.65 7.45 -17.49
N LEU A 92 -1.02 7.40 -18.77
CA LEU A 92 -0.78 6.27 -19.66
C LEU A 92 0.48 6.61 -20.46
N ALA A 93 1.67 6.36 -19.93
CA ALA A 93 2.90 6.69 -20.65
C ALA A 93 3.17 5.69 -21.79
N GLY A 94 3.51 6.23 -22.97
CA GLY A 94 4.26 5.52 -24.00
C GLY A 94 5.76 5.79 -23.81
N GLY A 95 6.54 4.77 -23.44
CA GLY A 95 7.97 4.86 -23.17
C GLY A 95 8.38 4.17 -21.86
N TRP A 96 9.62 4.37 -21.41
CA TRP A 96 10.22 3.83 -20.16
C TRP A 96 9.53 4.27 -18.85
N ASP A 97 8.45 5.06 -18.95
CA ASP A 97 7.67 5.59 -17.85
C ASP A 97 6.37 4.79 -17.66
N LEU A 98 5.85 4.80 -16.43
CA LEU A 98 4.77 3.95 -15.94
C LEU A 98 3.39 4.28 -16.48
N SER A 99 2.53 3.26 -16.53
CA SER A 99 1.09 3.51 -16.34
C SER A 99 0.82 3.65 -14.84
N GLN A 100 0.38 4.83 -14.41
CA GLN A 100 -0.03 5.09 -13.03
C GLN A 100 -1.35 5.86 -12.96
N ILE A 101 -2.13 5.52 -11.94
CA ILE A 101 -3.22 6.36 -11.45
C ILE A 101 -2.75 6.86 -10.08
N GLN A 102 -2.58 8.18 -9.96
CA GLN A 102 -2.15 8.78 -8.73
C GLN A 102 -3.16 9.81 -8.23
N ILE A 103 -3.54 9.66 -6.98
CA ILE A 103 -4.26 10.68 -6.24
C ILE A 103 -3.25 11.34 -5.31
N ARG A 104 -3.04 12.64 -5.50
CA ARG A 104 -2.21 13.46 -4.62
C ARG A 104 -3.13 14.38 -3.84
N ALA A 105 -2.89 14.51 -2.54
CA ALA A 105 -3.59 15.46 -1.70
C ALA A 105 -2.62 16.14 -0.73
N GLY A 106 -2.47 17.45 -0.86
CA GLY A 106 -1.80 18.29 0.14
C GLY A 106 -0.69 19.19 -0.41
N GLY A 107 -0.13 19.99 0.49
CA GLY A 107 0.84 21.05 0.25
C GLY A 107 2.15 20.62 -0.42
N SER A 108 2.99 21.57 -0.83
CA SER A 108 4.37 21.37 -1.34
C SER A 108 5.18 20.38 -0.52
N ASP A 109 4.94 20.43 0.78
CA ASP A 109 5.72 19.72 1.78
C ASP A 109 4.92 18.60 2.48
N LEU A 110 3.67 18.35 2.07
CA LEU A 110 2.74 17.41 2.71
C LEU A 110 1.84 16.70 1.69
N LYS A 111 2.44 16.09 0.67
CA LYS A 111 1.70 15.28 -0.30
C LYS A 111 1.44 13.90 0.27
N ASN A 112 0.19 13.62 0.59
CA ASN A 112 -0.29 12.26 0.75
C ASN A 112 -0.55 11.70 -0.63
N THR A 113 -0.04 10.50 -0.89
CA THR A 113 -0.14 9.86 -2.20
C THR A 113 -0.76 8.49 -2.06
N ILE A 114 -1.78 8.25 -2.87
CA ILE A 114 -2.24 6.89 -3.20
C ILE A 114 -1.90 6.70 -4.67
N ARG A 115 -1.12 5.68 -4.97
CA ARG A 115 -0.70 5.37 -6.33
C ARG A 115 -1.01 3.91 -6.64
N LEU A 116 -1.70 3.69 -7.75
CA LEU A 116 -1.70 2.41 -8.44
C LEU A 116 -0.62 2.49 -9.50
N GLN A 117 0.36 1.60 -9.43
CA GLN A 117 1.54 1.64 -10.28
C GLN A 117 1.76 0.28 -10.92
N THR A 118 2.08 0.28 -12.20
CA THR A 118 2.61 -0.91 -12.91
C THR A 118 4.12 -1.07 -12.64
N ASP A 119 4.74 -2.14 -13.14
CA ASP A 119 6.16 -2.45 -12.87
C ASP A 119 7.08 -1.28 -13.27
N TRP A 120 7.88 -0.78 -12.32
CA TRP A 120 8.87 0.29 -12.52
C TRP A 120 10.28 -0.26 -12.52
N ASN A 121 11.04 0.03 -13.57
CA ASN A 121 12.43 -0.40 -13.69
C ASN A 121 13.43 0.72 -13.36
N GLY A 122 13.00 1.83 -12.73
CA GLY A 122 13.74 3.10 -12.78
C GLY A 122 13.78 3.93 -11.50
N SER A 123 13.88 3.36 -10.30
CA SER A 123 14.30 4.02 -9.03
C SER A 123 13.96 3.14 -7.82
N GLY A 124 14.87 2.24 -7.44
CA GLY A 124 14.96 1.71 -6.06
C GLY A 124 13.79 0.93 -5.45
N VAL A 125 12.62 0.84 -6.09
CA VAL A 125 11.51 -0.05 -5.74
C VAL A 125 11.58 -1.26 -6.66
N ASP A 126 11.58 -2.45 -6.08
CA ASP A 126 11.96 -3.69 -6.75
C ASP A 126 10.89 -4.10 -7.78
N GLY A 127 10.93 -3.55 -8.99
CA GLY A 127 10.39 -4.13 -10.25
C GLY A 127 8.95 -4.64 -10.29
N THR A 128 8.18 -4.44 -9.22
CA THR A 128 6.92 -5.14 -8.94
C THR A 128 5.89 -4.05 -8.72
N GLY A 129 4.98 -3.88 -9.66
CA GLY A 129 3.86 -2.96 -9.59
C GLY A 129 3.04 -3.22 -8.33
N GLY A 130 2.22 -2.25 -7.94
CA GLY A 130 1.50 -2.34 -6.67
C GLY A 130 0.67 -1.12 -6.32
N VAL A 131 0.11 -1.19 -5.11
CA VAL A 131 -0.60 -0.09 -4.46
C VAL A 131 0.33 0.54 -3.44
N TYR A 132 0.66 1.81 -3.64
CA TYR A 132 1.58 2.54 -2.78
C TYR A 132 0.82 3.60 -1.98
N PHE A 133 1.20 3.71 -0.71
CA PHE A 133 0.75 4.76 0.20
C PHE A 133 1.95 5.53 0.73
N GLY A 134 1.92 6.85 0.61
CA GLY A 134 3.03 7.71 1.01
C GLY A 134 2.59 8.98 1.73
N LEU A 135 3.45 9.45 2.63
CA LEU A 135 3.38 10.77 3.24
C LEU A 135 4.57 11.59 2.74
N LYS A 136 4.40 12.92 2.60
CA LYS A 136 5.50 13.85 2.28
C LYS A 136 6.33 13.38 1.06
N SER A 137 5.65 12.98 -0.02
CA SER A 137 6.27 12.53 -1.27
C SER A 137 7.21 11.32 -1.19
N THR A 138 7.21 10.58 -0.09
CA THR A 138 7.87 9.28 0.05
C THR A 138 6.84 8.19 0.28
N ASP A 139 6.87 7.14 -0.53
CA ASP A 139 6.06 5.95 -0.28
C ASP A 139 6.56 5.29 1.02
N THR A 140 5.65 4.96 1.94
CA THR A 140 5.98 4.36 3.23
C THR A 140 5.31 3.01 3.45
N HIS A 141 4.30 2.67 2.65
CA HIS A 141 3.60 1.38 2.67
C HIS A 141 3.32 0.92 1.25
N VAL A 142 3.28 -0.39 1.04
CA VAL A 142 3.05 -0.98 -0.27
C VAL A 142 2.27 -2.29 -0.18
N MET A 143 1.42 -2.54 -1.16
CA MET A 143 0.97 -3.89 -1.51
C MET A 143 1.47 -4.19 -2.93
N LEU A 144 2.45 -5.09 -3.03
CA LEU A 144 3.06 -5.48 -4.30
C LEU A 144 2.17 -6.45 -5.07
N SER A 145 2.34 -6.52 -6.39
CA SER A 145 1.59 -7.40 -7.28
C SER A 145 1.81 -8.89 -7.00
N ASN A 146 2.94 -9.25 -6.39
CA ASN A 146 3.21 -10.59 -5.88
C ASN A 146 2.43 -10.94 -4.59
N GLY A 147 1.67 -9.99 -4.04
CA GLY A 147 0.86 -10.14 -2.84
C GLY A 147 1.57 -9.82 -1.52
N ASN A 148 2.85 -9.41 -1.55
CA ASN A 148 3.55 -8.98 -0.35
C ASN A 148 3.11 -7.59 0.10
N VAL A 149 2.92 -7.41 1.41
CA VAL A 149 2.51 -6.16 2.03
C VAL A 149 3.65 -5.62 2.90
N GLY A 150 4.06 -4.38 2.64
CA GLY A 150 5.04 -3.64 3.43
C GLY A 150 4.40 -2.52 4.23
N ILE A 151 4.64 -2.49 5.53
CA ILE A 151 4.26 -1.39 6.44
C ILE A 151 5.53 -0.74 6.98
N GLY A 152 5.79 0.51 6.61
CA GLY A 152 7.06 1.19 6.92
C GLY A 152 8.26 0.70 6.10
N THR A 153 8.03 -0.13 5.08
CA THR A 153 9.04 -0.65 4.14
C THR A 153 8.42 -0.81 2.75
N LEU A 154 9.21 -0.51 1.71
CA LEU A 154 8.83 -0.71 0.31
C LEU A 154 9.37 -2.02 -0.28
N LYS A 155 10.17 -2.76 0.51
CA LYS A 155 10.83 -4.00 0.11
C LYS A 155 10.43 -5.15 1.04
N PRO A 156 9.14 -5.52 1.08
CA PRO A 156 8.70 -6.64 1.91
C PRO A 156 9.29 -7.95 1.38
N THR A 157 10.07 -8.62 2.22
CA THR A 157 10.66 -9.95 1.92
C THR A 157 9.70 -11.09 2.25
N GLU A 158 8.67 -10.81 3.06
CA GLU A 158 7.64 -11.75 3.48
C GLU A 158 6.25 -11.27 3.05
N ARG A 159 5.24 -12.13 3.17
CA ARG A 159 3.83 -11.78 2.88
C ARG A 159 3.37 -10.52 3.61
N LEU A 160 3.84 -10.34 4.85
CA LEU A 160 3.69 -9.12 5.61
C LEU A 160 5.04 -8.76 6.24
N SER A 161 5.60 -7.62 5.87
CA SER A 161 6.80 -7.05 6.50
C SER A 161 6.46 -5.73 7.18
N VAL A 162 6.75 -5.62 8.47
CA VAL A 162 6.47 -4.42 9.27
C VAL A 162 7.77 -3.87 9.84
N ASN A 163 8.17 -2.68 9.40
CA ASN A 163 9.28 -1.94 9.99
C ASN A 163 8.76 -1.06 11.14
N GLY A 164 8.46 -1.69 12.27
CA GLY A 164 7.88 -1.03 13.44
C GLY A 164 7.24 -1.99 14.42
N LYS A 165 6.57 -1.44 15.45
CA LYS A 165 5.85 -2.23 16.46
C LYS A 165 4.46 -2.62 15.97
N ILE A 166 4.06 -3.86 16.25
CA ILE A 166 2.72 -4.37 16.03
C ILE A 166 2.00 -4.45 17.37
N ARG A 167 0.82 -3.83 17.48
CA ARG A 167 -0.09 -4.01 18.63
C ARG A 167 -1.26 -4.88 18.18
N ALA A 168 -1.44 -6.01 18.83
CA ALA A 168 -2.54 -6.94 18.58
C ALA A 168 -3.22 -7.29 19.91
N HIS A 169 -4.52 -7.59 19.87
CA HIS A 169 -5.22 -8.18 21.02
C HIS A 169 -4.87 -9.67 21.16
N GLU A 170 -4.70 -10.37 20.05
CA GLU A 170 -4.35 -11.79 19.99
C GLU A 170 -3.53 -12.06 18.73
N ILE A 171 -2.60 -13.02 18.83
CA ILE A 171 -1.88 -13.60 17.69
C ILE A 171 -1.99 -15.12 17.80
N LYS A 172 -2.75 -15.72 16.88
CA LYS A 172 -2.81 -17.19 16.74
C LYS A 172 -1.70 -17.64 15.79
N VAL A 173 -0.74 -18.40 16.30
CA VAL A 173 0.34 -18.96 15.48
C VAL A 173 0.01 -20.42 15.18
N GLU A 174 -0.22 -20.73 13.91
CA GLU A 174 -0.47 -22.10 13.46
C GLU A 174 0.87 -22.75 13.12
N THR A 175 1.39 -23.55 14.06
CA THR A 175 2.61 -24.33 13.88
C THR A 175 2.30 -25.82 14.08
N THR A 176 3.05 -26.67 13.41
CA THR A 176 3.00 -28.13 13.61
C THR A 176 4.02 -28.57 14.66
N ASN A 177 3.82 -29.74 15.26
CA ASN A 177 4.76 -30.37 16.21
C ASN A 177 4.98 -29.57 17.50
N TRP A 178 3.94 -29.48 18.31
CA TRP A 178 4.07 -29.04 19.71
C TRP A 178 4.85 -30.09 20.53
N PRO A 179 5.58 -29.67 21.59
CA PRO A 179 6.61 -30.49 22.21
C PRO A 179 6.13 -31.63 23.11
N ASP A 180 4.86 -32.02 23.05
CA ASP A 180 4.27 -33.15 23.80
C ASP A 180 5.07 -34.46 23.71
N TYR A 181 5.93 -34.60 22.69
CA TYR A 181 6.86 -35.72 22.56
C TYR A 181 7.82 -35.88 23.75
N VAL A 182 8.07 -34.82 24.55
CA VAL A 182 8.93 -34.88 25.75
C VAL A 182 8.42 -35.90 26.78
N PHE A 183 7.11 -36.16 26.79
CA PHE A 183 6.47 -37.13 27.68
C PHE A 183 6.40 -38.55 27.14
N THR A 184 6.96 -38.82 25.96
CA THR A 184 6.93 -40.17 25.36
C THR A 184 8.09 -41.04 25.84
N ASP A 185 7.87 -42.36 25.92
CA ASP A 185 8.85 -43.32 26.46
C ASP A 185 10.21 -43.33 25.73
N GLY A 186 10.28 -42.83 24.49
CA GLY A 186 11.51 -42.75 23.70
C GLY A 186 12.31 -41.46 23.91
N TYR A 187 11.78 -40.48 24.63
CA TYR A 187 12.43 -39.19 24.80
C TYR A 187 13.67 -39.29 25.70
N GLN A 188 14.81 -38.87 25.17
CA GLN A 188 16.07 -38.83 25.92
C GLN A 188 16.17 -37.49 26.66
N LEU A 189 15.66 -37.45 27.89
CA LEU A 189 15.77 -36.29 28.77
C LEU A 189 17.25 -36.03 29.12
N PRO A 190 17.84 -34.89 28.73
CA PRO A 190 19.21 -34.56 29.08
C PRO A 190 19.38 -34.50 30.59
N THR A 191 20.50 -34.98 31.12
CA THR A 191 20.75 -34.86 32.56
C THR A 191 21.06 -33.40 32.93
N LEU A 192 20.78 -33.02 34.19
CA LEU A 192 21.18 -31.70 34.70
C LEU A 192 22.69 -31.48 34.65
N LYS A 193 23.49 -32.56 34.70
CA LYS A 193 24.95 -32.49 34.57
C LYS A 193 25.35 -32.11 33.15
N GLU A 194 24.84 -32.83 32.14
CA GLU A 194 25.10 -32.51 30.73
C GLU A 194 24.61 -31.10 30.38
N THR A 195 23.44 -30.72 30.90
CA THR A 195 22.90 -29.36 30.72
C THR A 195 23.81 -28.31 31.34
N ALA A 196 24.34 -28.55 32.54
CA ALA A 196 25.29 -27.64 33.20
C ALA A 196 26.60 -27.51 32.41
N GLU A 197 27.16 -28.63 31.95
CA GLU A 197 28.37 -28.65 31.10
C GLU A 197 28.13 -27.87 29.79
N PHE A 198 26.95 -28.02 29.17
CA PHE A 198 26.59 -27.25 27.99
C PHE A 198 26.52 -25.75 28.27
N ILE A 199 25.86 -25.34 29.37
CA ILE A 199 25.74 -23.92 29.75
C ILE A 199 27.11 -23.34 30.05
N GLU A 200 27.98 -24.07 30.75
CA GLU A 200 29.32 -23.61 31.08
C GLU A 200 30.14 -23.32 29.83
N LYS A 201 30.05 -24.22 28.83
CA LYS A 201 30.75 -24.11 27.55
C LYS A 201 30.15 -23.06 26.61
N ASN A 202 28.82 -23.00 26.50
CA ASN A 202 28.14 -22.25 25.44
C ASN A 202 27.49 -20.96 25.92
N LYS A 203 27.31 -20.77 27.23
CA LYS A 203 26.67 -19.61 27.88
C LYS A 203 25.19 -19.40 27.49
N HIS A 204 24.50 -20.44 27.05
CA HIS A 204 23.05 -20.47 26.83
C HIS A 204 22.50 -21.89 27.04
N LEU A 205 21.18 -22.03 27.06
CA LEU A 205 20.51 -23.33 27.19
C LEU A 205 20.58 -24.14 25.88
N PRO A 206 20.67 -25.49 25.96
CA PRO A 206 20.58 -26.35 24.78
C PRO A 206 19.31 -26.08 23.98
N GLY A 207 19.44 -25.90 22.66
CA GLY A 207 18.31 -25.67 21.76
C GLY A 207 17.72 -24.25 21.79
N VAL A 208 18.14 -23.38 22.72
CA VAL A 208 17.79 -21.95 22.72
C VAL A 208 18.82 -21.18 21.90
N PRO A 209 18.42 -20.33 20.93
CA PRO A 209 19.36 -19.57 20.12
C PRO A 209 20.16 -18.57 20.96
N LYS A 210 21.36 -18.23 20.49
CA LYS A 210 22.24 -17.27 21.19
C LYS A 210 21.72 -15.85 21.04
N ALA A 211 21.98 -15.00 22.04
CA ALA A 211 21.59 -13.60 21.99
C ALA A 211 22.10 -12.88 20.73
N ALA A 212 23.37 -13.07 20.36
CA ALA A 212 23.95 -12.47 19.15
C ALA A 212 23.24 -12.90 17.86
N GLU A 213 22.80 -14.17 17.78
CA GLU A 213 22.07 -14.69 16.61
C GLU A 213 20.66 -14.07 16.52
N VAL A 214 20.01 -13.89 17.66
CA VAL A 214 18.68 -13.26 17.76
C VAL A 214 18.75 -11.77 17.46
N GLU A 215 19.82 -11.08 17.85
CA GLU A 215 20.02 -9.66 17.54
C GLU A 215 20.23 -9.44 16.04
N GLU A 216 20.93 -10.35 15.35
CA GLU A 216 21.19 -10.25 13.91
C GLU A 216 20.00 -10.68 13.06
N ASN A 217 19.38 -11.82 13.37
CA ASN A 217 18.40 -12.47 12.49
C ASN A 217 16.95 -12.38 13.00
N GLY A 218 16.75 -11.88 14.23
CA GLY A 218 15.45 -11.92 14.90
C GLY A 218 15.09 -13.33 15.41
N ILE A 219 13.83 -13.51 15.81
CA ILE A 219 13.33 -14.80 16.27
C ILE A 219 11.89 -15.03 15.83
N SER A 220 11.59 -16.26 15.39
CA SER A 220 10.23 -16.68 15.11
C SER A 220 9.46 -16.90 16.42
N LEU A 221 8.35 -16.18 16.59
CA LEU A 221 7.50 -16.28 17.78
C LEU A 221 7.00 -17.72 18.03
N GLY A 222 6.60 -18.41 16.96
CA GLY A 222 6.11 -19.79 17.04
C GLY A 222 7.20 -20.76 17.48
N GLU A 223 8.39 -20.68 16.86
CA GLU A 223 9.50 -21.58 17.19
C GLU A 223 10.05 -21.32 18.60
N MET A 224 10.14 -20.06 19.03
CA MET A 224 10.55 -19.74 20.40
C MET A 224 9.56 -20.29 21.42
N ASN A 225 8.25 -20.14 21.17
CA ASN A 225 7.24 -20.70 22.06
C ASN A 225 7.33 -22.22 22.17
N LYS A 226 7.60 -22.93 21.07
CA LYS A 226 7.86 -24.39 21.11
C LYS A 226 9.07 -24.74 21.95
N ILE A 227 10.20 -24.05 21.74
CA ILE A 227 11.43 -24.29 22.52
C ILE A 227 11.17 -24.04 24.01
N LEU A 228 10.51 -22.93 24.34
CA LEU A 228 10.16 -22.60 25.72
C LEU A 228 9.24 -23.67 26.33
N MET A 229 8.23 -24.14 25.62
CA MET A 229 7.37 -25.22 26.08
C MET A 229 8.15 -26.52 26.30
N GLN A 230 9.03 -26.92 25.38
CA GLN A 230 9.90 -28.08 25.56
C GLN A 230 10.74 -27.93 26.85
N LYS A 231 11.29 -26.74 27.11
CA LYS A 231 12.09 -26.50 28.33
C LYS A 231 11.25 -26.55 29.59
N VAL A 232 10.02 -26.05 29.57
CA VAL A 232 9.09 -26.15 30.70
C VAL A 232 8.75 -27.62 30.99
N GLU A 233 8.54 -28.44 29.97
CA GLU A 233 8.24 -29.87 30.12
C GLU A 233 9.45 -30.65 30.64
N GLU A 234 10.65 -30.44 30.09
CA GLU A 234 11.91 -31.02 30.59
C GLU A 234 12.17 -30.64 32.06
N LEU A 235 11.99 -29.36 32.41
CA LEU A 235 12.12 -28.88 33.79
C LEU A 235 11.10 -29.56 34.71
N THR A 236 9.87 -29.77 34.24
CA THR A 236 8.83 -30.46 35.00
C THR A 236 9.21 -31.91 35.28
N LEU A 237 9.77 -32.64 34.30
CA LEU A 237 10.27 -34.00 34.51
C LEU A 237 11.41 -34.05 35.54
N HIS A 238 12.36 -33.12 35.47
CA HIS A 238 13.41 -33.02 36.48
C HIS A 238 12.86 -32.71 37.87
N LEU A 239 11.86 -31.84 37.99
CA LEU A 239 11.23 -31.53 39.28
C LEU A 239 10.55 -32.77 39.88
N ILE A 240 9.82 -33.54 39.07
CA ILE A 240 9.21 -34.81 39.49
C ILE A 240 10.28 -35.82 39.96
N GLU A 241 11.40 -35.91 39.24
CA GLU A 241 12.52 -36.78 39.64
C GLU A 241 13.15 -36.32 40.97
N LYS A 242 13.32 -35.00 41.14
CA LYS A 242 13.87 -34.43 42.37
C LYS A 242 12.95 -34.63 43.56
N ASP A 243 11.64 -34.46 43.38
CA ASP A 243 10.63 -34.68 44.42
C ASP A 243 10.67 -36.14 44.93
N LYS A 244 10.68 -37.12 44.02
CA LYS A 244 10.87 -38.53 44.36
C LYS A 244 12.17 -38.79 45.14
N LYS A 245 13.25 -38.09 44.78
CA LYS A 245 14.53 -38.20 45.47
C LYS A 245 14.45 -37.64 46.89
N ILE A 246 13.78 -36.50 47.08
CA ILE A 246 13.56 -35.87 48.38
C ILE A 246 12.74 -36.80 49.28
N GLU A 247 11.61 -37.32 48.80
CA GLU A 247 10.80 -38.28 49.57
C GLU A 247 11.60 -39.51 50.02
N ASN A 248 12.48 -40.02 49.16
CA ASN A 248 13.33 -41.15 49.50
C ASN A 248 14.43 -40.77 50.51
N GLN A 249 14.95 -39.54 50.43
CA GLN A 249 15.88 -39.02 51.43
C GLN A 249 15.20 -38.87 52.79
N ASP A 250 13.98 -38.35 52.84
CA ASP A 250 13.20 -38.19 54.07
C ASP A 250 12.91 -39.54 54.73
N LYS A 251 12.45 -40.53 53.95
CA LYS A 251 12.28 -41.92 54.46
C LYS A 251 13.57 -42.53 55.00
N ARG A 252 14.74 -42.15 54.47
CA ARG A 252 16.03 -42.61 54.99
C ARG A 252 16.41 -41.87 56.26
N LEU A 253 16.10 -40.58 56.36
CA LEU A 253 16.32 -39.78 57.57
C LEU A 253 15.47 -40.31 58.73
N GLU A 254 14.18 -40.55 58.52
CA GLU A 254 13.28 -41.14 59.53
C GLU A 254 13.83 -42.46 60.08
N LYS A 255 14.33 -43.34 59.20
CA LYS A 255 14.95 -44.63 59.62
C LYS A 255 16.24 -44.42 60.41
N LEU A 256 17.06 -43.45 60.03
CA LEU A 256 18.29 -43.14 60.75
C LEU A 256 18.00 -42.56 62.13
N GLU A 257 17.01 -41.67 62.23
CA GLU A 257 16.54 -41.10 63.50
C GLU A 257 16.04 -42.20 64.45
N GLU A 258 15.22 -43.14 63.96
CA GLU A 258 14.75 -44.29 64.74
C GLU A 258 15.89 -45.18 65.24
N ILE A 259 16.92 -45.40 64.41
CA ILE A 259 18.11 -46.17 64.81
C ILE A 259 18.90 -45.43 65.90
N VAL A 260 19.10 -44.12 65.73
CA VAL A 260 19.82 -43.30 66.70
C VAL A 260 19.10 -43.29 68.06
N GLU A 261 17.78 -43.18 68.07
CA GLU A 261 16.97 -43.21 69.30
C GLU A 261 17.09 -44.58 70.02
N LYS A 262 17.01 -45.69 69.28
CA LYS A 262 17.20 -47.05 69.83
C LYS A 262 18.60 -47.25 70.43
N LEU A 263 19.63 -46.65 69.84
CA LEU A 263 21.00 -46.71 70.35
C LEU A 263 21.19 -45.81 71.58
N ALA A 264 20.56 -44.64 71.61
CA ALA A 264 20.61 -43.71 72.74
C ALA A 264 19.94 -44.30 74.00
N ASN A 265 18.82 -45.00 73.82
CA ASN A 265 18.06 -45.64 74.90
C ASN A 265 18.65 -46.99 75.38
N ARG A 266 19.82 -47.39 74.87
CA ARG A 266 20.53 -48.63 75.24
C ARG A 266 21.57 -48.44 76.36
N LYS A 267 21.56 -47.31 77.06
CA LYS A 267 22.34 -47.04 78.27
C LYS A 267 21.49 -47.20 79.52
#